data_AF-A0A6G9W7Z8-F1
#
_entry.id   AF-A0A6G9W7Z8-F1
#
_cell.length_a   1.000
_cell.length_b   1.000
_cell.length_c   1.000
_cell.angle_alpha   90.00
_cell.angle_beta   90.00
_cell.angle_gamma   90.00
#
_symmetry.space_group_name_H-M   'P 1'
#
loop_
_entity.id
_entity.type
_entity.pdbx_description
1 polymer ?
#
loop_
_entity_poly.entity_id
_entity_poly.type
_entity_poly.pdbx_seq_one_letter_code
_entity_poly.pdbx_strand_id
1 'polypeptide(L)'
;MLIAAIEGVTRIIGKSQGYLGLPLRDEVMNCAVTGEGTPAMVSAWQPTPDELARLNAGASVHLRVIGTQHPPVMLEVGQPPA
;
A
#
# COMPACT_ATOMS: atom_id res chain seq x y z
N MET A 1 3.22 2.49 8.68
CA MET A 1 3.39 1.06 8.33
C MET A 1 4.75 0.84 7.72
N LEU A 2 5.26 -0.38 7.77
CA LEU A 2 6.51 -0.82 7.15
C LEU A 2 6.21 -1.42 5.77
N ILE A 3 7.01 -1.06 4.76
CA ILE A 3 6.98 -1.69 3.45
C ILE A 3 7.49 -3.12 3.61
N ALA A 4 6.69 -4.11 3.19
CA ALA A 4 7.04 -5.52 3.24
C ALA A 4 7.20 -6.10 1.83
N ALA A 5 8.06 -7.10 1.71
CA ALA A 5 8.10 -7.93 0.50
C ALA A 5 6.94 -8.94 0.52
N ILE A 6 6.43 -9.26 -0.66
CA ILE A 6 5.44 -10.32 -0.88
C ILE A 6 6.05 -11.46 -1.69
N GLU A 7 5.45 -12.64 -1.61
CA GLU A 7 5.85 -13.74 -2.48
C GLU A 7 5.58 -13.39 -3.95
N GLY A 8 6.56 -13.67 -4.81
CA GLY A 8 6.44 -13.43 -6.25
C GLY A 8 6.58 -11.97 -6.68
N VAL A 9 7.31 -11.12 -5.93
CA VAL A 9 7.65 -9.76 -6.36
C VAL A 9 8.22 -9.77 -7.78
N THR A 10 7.63 -8.97 -8.67
CA THR A 10 8.04 -8.82 -10.07
C THR A 10 8.98 -7.64 -10.27
N ARG A 11 8.85 -6.58 -9.46
CA ARG A 11 9.76 -5.41 -9.49
C ARG A 11 9.77 -4.62 -8.20
N ILE A 12 10.75 -3.73 -8.07
CA ILE A 12 10.83 -2.70 -7.02
C ILE A 12 10.85 -1.33 -7.69
N ILE A 13 9.94 -0.44 -7.31
CA ILE A 13 9.81 0.91 -7.89
C ILE A 13 10.18 2.02 -6.89
N GLY A 14 10.26 3.27 -7.35
CA GLY A 14 10.41 4.47 -6.51
C GLY A 14 11.84 4.75 -6.01
N LYS A 15 12.69 3.73 -5.88
CA LYS A 15 14.07 3.88 -5.35
C LYS A 15 14.92 4.89 -6.13
N SER A 16 14.86 4.88 -7.46
CA SER A 16 15.61 5.83 -8.31
C SER A 16 15.13 7.28 -8.20
N GLN A 17 13.96 7.51 -7.61
CA GLN A 17 13.38 8.84 -7.39
C GLN A 17 13.69 9.39 -5.98
N GLY A 18 14.45 8.64 -5.17
CA GLY A 18 14.80 9.01 -3.79
C GLY A 18 13.85 8.47 -2.72
N TYR A 19 12.80 7.73 -3.10
CA TYR A 19 11.92 7.06 -2.14
C TYR A 19 12.49 5.73 -1.63
N LEU A 20 11.90 5.20 -0.56
CA LEU A 20 12.07 3.79 -0.22
C LEU A 20 11.57 2.94 -1.40
N GLY A 21 12.32 1.89 -1.75
CA GLY A 21 11.91 0.97 -2.80
C GLY A 21 10.62 0.27 -2.41
N LEU A 22 9.61 0.29 -3.29
CA LEU A 22 8.34 -0.40 -3.08
C LEU A 22 8.32 -1.70 -3.91
N PRO A 23 8.43 -2.88 -3.27
CA PRO A 23 8.23 -4.15 -3.94
C PRO A 23 6.78 -4.31 -4.39
N LEU A 24 6.60 -4.70 -5.64
CA LEU A 24 5.31 -4.98 -6.24
C LEU A 24 5.32 -6.33 -6.93
N ARG A 25 4.17 -7.00 -6.93
CA ARG A 25 3.86 -8.10 -7.83
C ARG A 25 2.77 -7.64 -8.78
N ASP A 26 2.99 -7.83 -10.08
CA ASP A 26 1.90 -7.71 -11.07
C ASP A 26 0.99 -8.92 -10.95
N GLU A 27 -0.29 -8.67 -11.05
CA GLU A 27 -1.31 -9.71 -11.09
C GLU A 27 -2.46 -9.30 -11.99
N VAL A 28 -3.34 -10.25 -12.25
CA VAL A 28 -4.55 -10.03 -13.02
C VAL A 28 -5.71 -10.28 -12.08
N MET A 29 -6.65 -9.33 -12.00
CA MET A 29 -7.82 -9.42 -11.15
C MET A 29 -9.10 -9.16 -11.94
N ASN A 30 -10.21 -9.71 -11.47
CA ASN A 30 -11.54 -9.36 -11.97
C ASN A 30 -12.11 -8.24 -11.11
N CYS A 31 -12.56 -7.16 -11.72
CA CYS A 31 -13.11 -6.00 -11.03
C CYS A 31 -14.48 -5.66 -11.64
N ALA A 32 -15.48 -5.41 -10.79
CA ALA A 32 -16.84 -5.11 -11.24
C ALA A 32 -16.95 -3.83 -12.10
N VAL A 33 -15.98 -2.92 -11.98
CA VAL A 33 -15.96 -1.63 -12.69
C VAL A 33 -15.06 -1.67 -13.93
N THR A 34 -13.88 -2.31 -13.82
CA THR A 34 -12.87 -2.32 -14.91
C THR A 34 -12.87 -3.60 -15.75
N GLY A 35 -13.65 -4.62 -15.35
CA GLY A 35 -13.85 -5.86 -16.10
C GLY A 35 -13.01 -7.04 -15.63
N GLU A 36 -13.23 -8.18 -16.29
CA GLU A 36 -12.42 -9.39 -16.10
C GLU A 36 -11.03 -9.23 -16.72
N GLY A 37 -10.02 -9.86 -16.12
CA GLY A 37 -8.67 -9.81 -16.67
C GLY A 37 -7.95 -8.46 -16.50
N THR A 38 -8.38 -7.62 -15.55
CA THR A 38 -7.79 -6.29 -15.33
C THR A 38 -6.36 -6.44 -14.79
N PRO A 39 -5.34 -5.82 -15.42
CA PRO A 39 -4.00 -5.74 -14.86
C PRO A 39 -4.00 -4.94 -13.56
N ALA A 40 -3.39 -5.52 -12.52
CA ALA A 40 -3.28 -4.93 -11.20
C ALA A 40 -1.87 -5.10 -10.63
N MET A 41 -1.58 -4.36 -9.57
CA MET A 41 -0.33 -4.43 -8.83
C MET A 41 -0.63 -4.49 -7.34
N VAL A 42 0.07 -5.37 -6.62
CA VAL A 42 -0.07 -5.52 -5.16
C VAL A 42 1.26 -5.26 -4.46
N SER A 43 1.21 -4.54 -3.34
CA SER A 43 2.29 -4.39 -2.36
C SER A 43 1.78 -4.80 -0.98
N ALA A 44 2.66 -5.29 -0.11
CA ALA A 44 2.34 -5.52 1.29
C ALA A 44 2.88 -4.42 2.19
N TRP A 45 2.09 -4.14 3.23
CA TRP A 45 2.42 -3.20 4.28
C TRP A 45 2.09 -3.86 5.61
N GLN A 46 3.04 -3.79 6.55
CA GLN A 46 2.90 -4.38 7.87
C GLN A 46 2.80 -3.26 8.91
N PRO A 47 1.82 -3.28 9.81
CA PRO A 47 1.77 -2.31 10.90
C PRO A 47 2.93 -2.56 11.87
N THR A 48 3.46 -1.50 12.46
CA THR A 48 4.28 -1.62 13.67
C THR A 48 3.41 -2.08 14.86
N PRO A 49 3.98 -2.53 15.99
CA PRO A 49 3.18 -2.88 17.17
C PRO A 49 2.24 -1.76 17.64
N ASP A 50 2.71 -0.52 17.65
CA ASP A 50 1.89 0.64 18.04
C ASP A 50 0.78 0.93 17.03
N GLU A 51 1.06 0.77 15.74
CA GLU A 51 0.05 0.90 14.69
C GLU A 51 -0.99 -0.22 14.78
N LEU A 52 -0.57 -1.45 15.07
CA LEU A 52 -1.46 -2.59 15.28
C LEU A 52 -2.37 -2.36 16.51
N ALA A 53 -1.82 -1.81 17.59
CA ALA A 53 -2.62 -1.42 18.75
C ALA A 53 -3.69 -0.37 18.39
N ARG A 54 -3.35 0.63 17.58
CA ARG A 54 -4.32 1.63 17.09
C ARG A 54 -5.37 1.03 16.16
N LEU A 55 -4.98 0.13 15.27
CA LEU A 55 -5.93 -0.61 14.42
C LEU A 55 -6.93 -1.41 15.27
N ASN A 56 -6.44 -2.12 16.29
CA ASN A 56 -7.29 -2.86 17.23
C ASN A 56 -8.20 -1.94 18.05
N ALA A 57 -7.80 -0.68 18.27
CA ALA A 57 -8.62 0.36 18.88
C ALA A 57 -9.57 1.08 17.90
N GLY A 58 -9.67 0.61 16.64
CA GLY A 58 -10.60 1.14 15.63
C GLY A 58 -10.03 2.24 14.74
N ALA A 59 -8.72 2.52 14.78
CA ALA A 59 -8.11 3.47 13.85
C ALA A 59 -8.19 2.98 12.39
N SER A 60 -8.32 3.91 11.46
CA SER A 60 -8.31 3.64 10.01
C SER A 60 -6.89 3.53 9.44
N VAL A 61 -6.77 2.81 8.33
CA VAL A 61 -5.61 2.90 7.43
C VAL A 61 -5.82 4.10 6.50
N HIS A 62 -4.82 4.98 6.42
CA HIS A 62 -4.81 6.13 5.53
C HIS A 62 -3.90 5.86 4.33
N LEU A 63 -4.46 6.00 3.14
CA LEU A 63 -3.69 6.15 1.90
C LEU A 63 -3.42 7.64 1.69
N ARG A 64 -2.14 8.00 1.63
CA ARG A 64 -1.71 9.35 1.30
C ARG A 64 -1.16 9.37 -0.12
N VAL A 65 -1.75 10.19 -0.98
CA VAL A 65 -1.24 10.51 -2.31
C VAL A 65 -0.43 11.81 -2.20
N ILE A 66 0.81 11.79 -2.64
CA ILE A 66 1.72 12.94 -2.57
C ILE A 66 1.47 13.83 -3.79
N GLY A 67 1.13 15.09 -3.57
CA GLY A 67 0.84 16.05 -4.64
C GLY A 67 -0.65 16.07 -5.01
N THR A 68 -0.94 16.51 -6.23
CA THR A 68 -2.31 16.68 -6.75
C THR A 68 -2.73 15.60 -7.75
N GLN A 69 -1.81 14.72 -8.15
CA GLN A 69 -2.06 13.56 -9.02
C GLN A 69 -1.34 12.32 -8.51
N HIS A 70 -1.86 11.14 -8.87
CA HIS A 70 -1.31 9.84 -8.50
C HIS A 70 -0.25 9.40 -9.53
N PRO A 71 0.90 8.79 -9.16
CA PRO A 71 1.60 8.62 -7.87
C PRO A 71 2.70 9.70 -7.61
N PRO A 72 3.27 9.81 -6.37
CA PRO A 72 3.55 8.74 -5.37
C PRO A 72 2.53 8.57 -4.22
N VAL A 73 2.56 7.41 -3.54
CA VAL A 73 1.64 7.05 -2.43
C VAL A 73 2.33 6.42 -1.21
N MET A 74 1.73 6.53 -0.02
CA MET A 74 2.16 5.85 1.21
C MET A 74 0.99 5.42 2.11
N LEU A 75 1.19 4.38 2.94
CA LEU A 75 0.21 3.90 3.92
C LEU A 75 0.62 4.17 5.38
N GLU A 76 -0.32 4.69 6.16
CA GLU A 76 -0.16 5.01 7.58
C GLU A 76 -1.38 4.54 8.38
N VAL A 77 -1.23 4.30 9.68
CA VAL A 77 -2.38 4.10 10.58
C VAL A 77 -2.69 5.40 11.30
N GLY A 78 -3.94 5.84 11.20
CA GLY A 78 -4.48 7.04 11.85
C GLY A 78 -4.55 6.94 13.37
N GLN A 79 -5.29 7.86 13.97
CA GLN A 79 -5.67 7.80 15.39
C GLN A 79 -7.00 7.07 15.53
N PRO A 80 -7.25 6.38 16.67
CA PRO A 80 -8.55 5.80 16.93
C PRO A 80 -9.62 6.90 17.02
N PRO A 81 -10.89 6.58 16.71
CA PRO A 81 -12.02 7.49 16.95
C PRO A 81 -12.08 7.92 18.42
N ALA A 82 -12.60 9.13 18.65
CA ALA A 82 -12.84 9.67 19.99
C ALA A 82 -14.03 9.00 20.69
#